data_AF-A0A382SYS8-F1
#
_entry.id   AF-A0A382SYS8-F1
#
_cell.length_a   1.000
_cell.length_b   1.000
_cell.length_c   1.000
_cell.angle_alpha   90.00
_cell.angle_beta   90.00
_cell.angle_gamma   90.00
#
_symmetry.space_group_name_H-M   'P 1'
#
loop_
_entity.id
_entity.type
_entity.pdbx_description
1 polymer ?
#
loop_
_entity_poly.entity_id
_entity_poly.type
_entity_poly.pdbx_seq_one_letter_code
_entity_poly.pdbx_strand_id
1 'polypeptide(L)'
;MARRQKGFGRGGRMKIEKDQALLYTGVRSSVTIGSPIGIIIKNLDWKNWADQMDVQKVDSKINKITLPRPGHADLAGAMKYDFNDIRNVIERSSARETTMRVALGSICRKLLEDCNIHIGSYVTAIHNQKDLNHYNYNAIKINEIADNSPVRSLDKDIEKKMISAVKKAQKNK
;
A
#
# COMPACT_ATOMS: atom_id res chain seq x y z
N MET A 1 -4.59 8.86 -1.17
CA MET A 1 -3.45 8.32 -0.40
C MET A 1 -3.81 7.88 1.02
N ALA A 2 -4.43 8.73 1.84
CA ALA A 2 -4.75 8.42 3.25
C ALA A 2 -5.47 7.08 3.47
N ARG A 3 -6.46 6.72 2.63
CA ARG A 3 -7.16 5.42 2.71
C ARG A 3 -6.21 4.23 2.64
N ARG A 4 -5.16 4.30 1.82
CA ARG A 4 -4.12 3.26 1.72
C ARG A 4 -3.34 3.13 3.01
N GLN A 5 -3.22 4.18 3.83
CA GLN A 5 -2.46 4.17 5.08
C GLN A 5 -3.26 3.63 6.27
N LYS A 6 -4.60 3.66 6.20
CA LYS A 6 -5.53 3.12 7.22
C LYS A 6 -5.45 1.58 7.34
N GLY A 7 -5.91 1.06 8.49
CA GLY A 7 -6.06 -0.37 8.77
C GLY A 7 -5.48 -0.74 10.14
N PHE A 8 -6.29 -1.37 10.99
CA PHE A 8 -5.87 -1.87 12.29
C PHE A 8 -4.77 -2.95 12.12
N GLY A 9 -3.74 -2.89 12.95
CA GLY A 9 -2.63 -3.83 12.93
C GLY A 9 -1.49 -3.52 11.96
N ARG A 10 -1.53 -2.38 11.28
CA ARG A 10 -0.44 -1.94 10.40
C ARG A 10 0.83 -1.55 11.17
N GLY A 11 1.98 -1.83 10.56
CA GLY A 11 3.30 -1.65 11.16
C GLY A 11 3.75 -0.19 11.30
N GLY A 12 4.86 0.01 12.01
CA GLY A 12 5.39 1.32 12.39
C GLY A 12 5.68 2.28 11.24
N ARG A 13 6.04 1.78 10.04
CA ARG A 13 6.34 2.62 8.87
C ARG A 13 5.17 3.54 8.45
N MET A 14 3.92 3.12 8.70
CA MET A 14 2.75 3.98 8.43
C MET A 14 2.60 5.14 9.42
N LYS A 15 3.33 5.14 10.54
CA LYS A 15 3.42 6.28 11.48
C LYS A 15 4.44 7.34 11.03
N ILE A 16 5.42 6.93 10.20
CA ILE A 16 6.49 7.80 9.69
C ILE A 16 6.08 8.43 8.36
N GLU A 17 5.59 7.62 7.43
CA GLU A 17 5.24 8.09 6.08
C GLU A 17 3.98 8.97 6.09
N LYS A 18 4.05 10.12 5.43
CA LYS A 18 2.91 10.99 5.12
C LYS A 18 2.80 11.12 3.60
N ASP A 19 2.21 10.11 2.97
CA ASP A 19 2.19 9.98 1.52
C ASP A 19 1.37 11.10 0.86
N GLN A 20 2.05 11.97 0.12
CA GLN A 20 1.45 12.99 -0.72
C GLN A 20 1.92 12.80 -2.16
N ALA A 21 0.96 12.79 -3.09
CA ALA A 21 1.23 12.71 -4.52
C ALA A 21 1.44 14.11 -5.07
N LEU A 22 2.60 14.33 -5.67
CA LEU A 22 2.96 15.55 -6.38
C LEU A 22 2.77 15.29 -7.87
N LEU A 23 1.87 16.04 -8.50
CA LEU A 23 1.74 16.04 -9.96
C LEU A 23 2.90 16.84 -10.55
N TYR A 24 3.66 16.20 -11.42
CA TYR A 24 4.87 16.77 -12.01
C TYR A 24 4.67 17.20 -13.46
N THR A 25 3.84 16.48 -14.22
CA THR A 25 3.50 16.79 -15.62
C THR A 25 2.05 16.46 -15.93
N GLY A 26 1.53 16.89 -17.09
CA GLY A 26 0.25 16.45 -17.65
C GLY A 26 -1.01 17.06 -17.05
N VAL A 27 -0.87 17.98 -16.09
CA VAL A 27 -1.98 18.72 -15.47
C VAL A 27 -1.66 20.21 -15.45
N ARG A 28 -2.58 21.04 -15.94
CA ARG A 28 -2.51 22.51 -15.90
C ARG A 28 -3.86 23.07 -15.50
N SER A 29 -3.88 24.04 -14.59
CA SER A 29 -5.11 24.68 -14.11
C SER A 29 -6.20 23.68 -13.68
N SER A 30 -5.80 22.63 -12.96
CA SER A 30 -6.68 21.55 -12.47
C SER A 30 -7.32 20.68 -13.55
N VAL A 31 -6.85 20.76 -14.79
CA VAL A 31 -7.34 19.95 -15.91
C VAL A 31 -6.18 19.15 -16.53
N THR A 32 -6.46 17.91 -16.95
CA THR A 32 -5.50 17.09 -17.69
C THR A 32 -5.33 17.64 -19.11
N ILE A 33 -4.10 17.68 -19.62
CA ILE A 33 -3.80 18.31 -20.93
C ILE A 33 -3.49 17.29 -22.04
N GLY A 34 -3.83 16.01 -21.84
CA GLY A 34 -3.61 14.93 -22.81
C GLY A 34 -2.17 14.40 -22.90
N SER A 35 -1.17 15.17 -22.45
CA SER A 35 0.21 14.68 -22.32
C SER A 35 0.38 13.70 -21.15
N PRO A 36 1.48 12.92 -21.08
CA PRO A 36 1.74 12.01 -19.96
C PRO A 36 1.67 12.70 -18.59
N ILE A 37 1.00 12.06 -17.63
CA ILE A 37 0.89 12.53 -16.24
C ILE A 37 1.98 11.87 -15.39
N GLY A 38 2.95 12.67 -14.96
CA GLY A 38 4.00 12.28 -14.03
C GLY A 38 3.58 12.51 -12.59
N ILE A 39 3.82 11.52 -11.72
CA ILE A 39 3.53 11.62 -10.29
C ILE A 39 4.79 11.27 -9.49
N ILE A 40 5.11 12.10 -8.51
CA ILE A 40 6.19 11.85 -7.55
C ILE A 40 5.59 11.69 -6.15
N ILE A 41 6.03 10.66 -5.43
CA ILE A 41 5.70 10.46 -4.02
C ILE A 41 7.00 10.30 -3.25
N LYS A 42 7.26 11.23 -2.32
CA LYS A 42 8.48 11.23 -1.52
C LYS A 42 8.45 10.09 -0.50
N ASN A 43 9.58 9.41 -0.35
CA ASN A 43 9.83 8.47 0.75
C ASN A 43 10.45 9.26 1.91
N LEU A 44 9.71 9.51 2.98
CA LEU A 44 10.22 10.35 4.09
C LEU A 44 11.34 9.66 4.85
N ASP A 45 11.31 8.32 4.89
CA ASP A 45 12.36 7.51 5.52
C ASP A 45 13.70 7.56 4.77
N TRP A 46 13.77 8.15 3.55
CA TRP A 46 15.00 8.26 2.75
C TRP A 46 16.21 8.76 3.55
N LYS A 47 16.00 9.70 4.48
CA LYS A 47 17.07 10.27 5.32
C LYS A 47 17.86 9.20 6.10
N ASN A 48 17.21 8.09 6.46
CA ASN A 48 17.84 6.98 7.20
C ASN A 48 18.53 5.97 6.28
N TRP A 49 18.33 6.08 4.96
CA TRP A 49 18.76 5.11 3.96
C TRP A 49 19.70 5.70 2.90
N ALA A 50 20.00 6.99 2.95
CA ALA A 50 20.73 7.70 1.90
C ALA A 50 22.03 6.98 1.51
N ASP A 51 22.88 6.63 2.47
CA ASP A 51 24.15 5.95 2.18
C ASP A 51 23.99 4.54 1.63
N GLN A 52 22.92 3.82 2.03
CA GLN A 52 22.71 2.41 1.63
C GLN A 52 21.99 2.28 0.29
N MET A 53 21.25 3.31 -0.10
CA MET A 53 20.35 3.31 -1.25
C MET A 53 20.71 4.40 -2.27
N ASP A 54 21.88 5.03 -2.12
CA ASP A 54 22.36 6.02 -3.07
C ASP A 54 22.44 5.42 -4.48
N VAL A 55 22.20 6.26 -5.47
CA VAL A 55 22.31 5.88 -6.88
C VAL A 55 23.79 5.77 -7.27
N GLN A 56 24.65 6.54 -6.62
CA GLN A 56 26.09 6.50 -6.78
C GLN A 56 26.71 5.48 -5.84
N LYS A 57 27.90 5.00 -6.20
CA LYS A 57 28.67 4.12 -5.32
C LYS A 57 29.14 4.92 -4.11
N VAL A 58 28.75 4.48 -2.91
CA VAL A 58 29.22 5.04 -1.65
C VAL A 58 30.38 4.19 -1.13
N ASP A 59 31.42 4.83 -0.58
CA ASP A 59 32.58 4.13 0.01
C ASP A 59 32.28 3.52 1.39
N SER A 60 31.04 3.66 1.87
CA SER A 60 30.61 3.11 3.14
C SER A 60 30.43 1.58 3.06
N LYS A 61 30.76 0.89 4.16
CA LYS A 61 30.54 -0.55 4.26
C LYS A 61 29.04 -0.83 4.43
N ILE A 62 28.40 -1.31 3.37
CA ILE A 62 26.99 -1.72 3.41
C ILE A 62 26.90 -3.19 3.87
N ASN A 63 26.13 -3.43 4.93
CA ASN A 63 25.84 -4.79 5.38
C ASN A 63 24.82 -5.46 4.45
N LYS A 64 25.27 -6.49 3.75
CA LYS A 64 24.42 -7.29 2.86
C LYS A 64 23.40 -8.10 3.64
N ILE A 65 22.25 -8.34 3.02
CA ILE A 65 21.29 -9.32 3.50
C ILE A 65 21.40 -10.55 2.60
N THR A 66 21.57 -11.73 3.20
CA THR A 66 21.78 -12.98 2.45
C THR A 66 20.75 -14.06 2.77
N LEU A 67 20.00 -13.92 3.87
CA LEU A 67 19.00 -14.90 4.29
C LEU A 67 17.62 -14.56 3.71
N PRO A 68 17.10 -15.33 2.73
CA PRO A 68 15.79 -15.07 2.13
C PRO A 68 14.65 -15.41 3.08
N ARG A 69 13.59 -14.61 3.08
CA ARG A 69 12.40 -14.85 3.91
C ARG A 69 11.41 -15.78 3.17
N PRO A 70 10.93 -16.87 3.79
CA PRO A 70 9.87 -17.68 3.20
C PRO A 70 8.62 -16.86 2.86
N GLY A 71 8.04 -17.13 1.69
CA GLY A 71 6.87 -16.41 1.18
C GLY A 71 7.17 -15.04 0.55
N HIS A 72 8.43 -14.60 0.52
CA HIS A 72 8.87 -13.38 -0.17
C HIS A 72 9.57 -13.69 -1.50
N ALA A 73 9.72 -12.65 -2.33
CA ALA A 73 10.41 -12.72 -3.61
C ALA A 73 11.93 -12.87 -3.50
N ASP A 74 12.49 -12.76 -2.28
CA ASP A 74 13.91 -12.64 -1.98
C ASP A 74 14.79 -13.67 -2.73
N LEU A 75 14.56 -14.98 -2.53
CA LEU A 75 15.38 -16.05 -3.12
C LEU A 75 15.26 -16.09 -4.64
N ALA A 76 14.02 -16.14 -5.15
CA ALA A 76 13.76 -16.21 -6.59
C ALA A 76 14.30 -14.98 -7.33
N GLY A 77 14.18 -13.80 -6.73
CA GLY A 77 14.74 -12.56 -7.28
C GLY A 77 16.26 -12.56 -7.28
N ALA A 78 16.89 -12.99 -6.18
CA ALA A 78 18.35 -13.05 -6.08
C ALA A 78 18.94 -14.02 -7.11
N MET A 79 18.34 -15.20 -7.27
CA MET A 79 18.74 -16.17 -8.30
C MET A 79 18.51 -15.63 -9.72
N LYS A 80 17.37 -14.98 -9.98
CA LYS A 80 17.03 -14.46 -11.31
C LYS A 80 18.00 -13.39 -11.80
N TYR A 81 18.42 -12.50 -10.90
CA TYR A 81 19.25 -11.34 -11.24
C TYR A 81 20.71 -11.50 -10.81
N ASP A 82 21.09 -12.68 -10.34
CA ASP A 82 22.44 -13.00 -9.83
C ASP A 82 22.93 -12.00 -8.76
N PHE A 83 22.06 -11.67 -7.81
CA PHE A 83 22.40 -10.78 -6.71
C PHE A 83 22.96 -11.54 -5.51
N ASN A 84 24.10 -11.06 -5.00
CA ASN A 84 24.68 -11.52 -3.74
C ASN A 84 24.19 -10.75 -2.50
N ASP A 85 23.30 -9.77 -2.70
CA ASP A 85 22.57 -9.06 -1.65
C ASP A 85 21.08 -9.04 -2.03
N ILE A 86 20.24 -9.66 -1.20
CA ILE A 86 18.80 -9.75 -1.46
C ILE A 86 18.10 -8.40 -1.29
N ARG A 87 18.75 -7.37 -0.71
CA ARG A 87 18.18 -6.02 -0.54
C ARG A 87 17.64 -5.43 -1.84
N ASN A 88 18.37 -5.62 -2.95
CA ASN A 88 17.95 -5.18 -4.28
C ASN A 88 16.57 -5.73 -4.68
N VAL A 89 16.24 -6.95 -4.25
CA VAL A 89 14.94 -7.58 -4.45
C VAL A 89 13.92 -7.06 -3.45
N ILE A 90 14.29 -6.97 -2.17
CA ILE A 90 13.41 -6.52 -1.08
C ILE A 90 12.81 -5.14 -1.38
N GLU A 91 13.64 -4.20 -1.81
CA GLU A 91 13.23 -2.81 -1.99
C GLU A 91 12.21 -2.64 -3.12
N ARG A 92 12.34 -3.40 -4.22
CA ARG A 92 11.39 -3.31 -5.33
C ARG A 92 10.16 -4.19 -5.15
N SER A 93 10.31 -5.36 -4.54
CA SER A 93 9.20 -6.29 -4.28
C SER A 93 8.28 -5.85 -3.13
N SER A 94 8.73 -4.88 -2.33
CA SER A 94 7.97 -4.34 -1.21
C SER A 94 6.61 -3.77 -1.62
N ALA A 95 5.61 -4.02 -0.79
CA ALA A 95 4.27 -3.43 -0.93
C ALA A 95 4.27 -1.88 -0.86
N ARG A 96 5.40 -1.23 -0.57
CA ARG A 96 5.55 0.23 -0.71
C ARG A 96 5.21 0.70 -2.13
N GLU A 97 5.49 -0.09 -3.15
CA GLU A 97 5.18 0.25 -4.55
C GLU A 97 3.68 0.46 -4.78
N THR A 98 2.80 -0.20 -4.00
CA THR A 98 1.34 -0.01 -4.09
C THR A 98 0.90 1.43 -3.82
N THR A 99 1.74 2.24 -3.15
CA THR A 99 1.54 3.69 -3.01
C THR A 99 1.39 4.34 -4.39
N MET A 100 2.22 3.99 -5.38
CA MET A 100 2.07 4.51 -6.73
C MET A 100 0.83 3.97 -7.44
N ARG A 101 0.52 2.68 -7.30
CA ARG A 101 -0.69 2.11 -7.89
C ARG A 101 -1.96 2.80 -7.42
N VAL A 102 -2.03 3.18 -6.14
CA VAL A 102 -3.16 3.94 -5.58
C VAL A 102 -3.23 5.36 -6.15
N ALA A 103 -2.08 6.03 -6.33
CA ALA A 103 -2.06 7.36 -6.94
C ALA A 103 -2.54 7.32 -8.39
N LEU A 104 -2.02 6.41 -9.20
CA LEU A 104 -2.47 6.20 -10.59
C LEU A 104 -3.95 5.78 -10.65
N GLY A 105 -4.36 4.85 -9.80
CA GLY A 105 -5.76 4.42 -9.69
C GLY A 105 -6.70 5.55 -9.26
N SER A 106 -6.22 6.59 -8.60
CA SER A 106 -7.03 7.78 -8.27
C SER A 106 -7.34 8.62 -9.51
N ILE A 107 -6.42 8.69 -10.49
CA ILE A 107 -6.66 9.32 -11.79
C ILE A 107 -7.70 8.50 -12.58
N CYS A 108 -7.52 7.18 -12.65
CA CYS A 108 -8.51 6.33 -13.33
C CYS A 108 -9.89 6.41 -12.68
N ARG A 109 -9.97 6.49 -11.34
CA ARG A 109 -11.23 6.71 -10.62
C ARG A 109 -11.90 8.02 -11.01
N LYS A 110 -11.14 9.10 -11.21
CA LYS A 110 -11.70 10.37 -11.68
C LYS A 110 -12.37 10.25 -13.05
N LEU A 111 -11.70 9.59 -13.99
CA LEU A 111 -12.28 9.32 -15.30
C LEU A 111 -13.57 8.48 -15.21
N LEU A 112 -13.60 7.47 -14.34
CA LEU A 112 -14.80 6.64 -14.14
C LEU A 112 -15.96 7.42 -13.52
N GLU A 113 -15.67 8.36 -12.61
CA GLU A 113 -16.68 9.25 -12.03
C GLU A 113 -17.40 10.09 -13.10
N ASP A 114 -16.67 10.55 -14.14
CA ASP A 114 -17.27 11.28 -15.28
C ASP A 114 -18.25 10.41 -16.08
N CYS A 115 -18.10 9.08 -16.02
CA CYS A 115 -19.01 8.09 -16.62
C CYS A 115 -20.09 7.58 -15.64
N ASN A 116 -20.24 8.21 -14.46
CA ASN A 116 -21.14 7.76 -13.39
C ASN A 116 -20.83 6.33 -12.88
N ILE A 117 -19.56 5.91 -12.95
CA ILE A 117 -19.08 4.61 -12.47
C ILE A 117 -18.34 4.81 -11.14
N HIS A 118 -18.80 4.12 -10.10
CA HIS A 118 -18.22 4.21 -8.76
C HIS A 118 -17.65 2.87 -8.28
N ILE A 119 -16.52 2.92 -7.57
CA ILE A 119 -15.83 1.71 -7.08
C ILE A 119 -15.81 1.67 -5.55
N GLY A 120 -16.43 0.64 -4.98
CA GLY A 120 -16.46 0.30 -3.56
C GLY A 120 -15.55 -0.87 -3.20
N SER A 121 -15.08 -0.93 -1.96
CA SER A 121 -14.36 -2.11 -1.45
C SER A 121 -14.49 -2.23 0.07
N TYR A 122 -14.70 -3.45 0.54
CA TYR A 122 -14.71 -3.82 1.96
C TYR A 122 -14.00 -5.16 2.17
N VAL A 123 -13.71 -5.51 3.42
CA VAL A 123 -13.05 -6.76 3.77
C VAL A 123 -14.09 -7.83 4.07
N THR A 124 -14.04 -8.93 3.32
CA THR A 124 -14.95 -10.08 3.48
C THR A 124 -14.44 -11.09 4.51
N ALA A 125 -13.14 -11.15 4.77
CA ALA A 125 -12.56 -12.04 5.77
C ALA A 125 -11.22 -11.54 6.31
N ILE A 126 -10.99 -11.74 7.61
CA ILE A 126 -9.65 -11.73 8.21
C ILE A 126 -9.49 -13.02 9.00
N HIS A 127 -8.48 -13.82 8.61
CA HIS A 127 -8.28 -15.17 9.13
C HIS A 127 -9.57 -16.01 8.97
N ASN A 128 -10.07 -16.62 10.04
CA ASN A 128 -11.29 -17.44 10.03
C ASN A 128 -12.58 -16.64 10.28
N GLN A 129 -12.50 -15.32 10.48
CA GLN A 129 -13.66 -14.46 10.69
C GLN A 129 -14.15 -13.97 9.32
N LYS A 130 -15.23 -14.58 8.83
CA LYS A 130 -15.83 -14.29 7.52
C LYS A 130 -17.11 -13.49 7.69
N ASP A 131 -17.31 -12.55 6.80
CA ASP A 131 -18.59 -11.87 6.57
C ASP A 131 -19.40 -12.67 5.55
N LEU A 132 -20.54 -13.20 6.01
CA LEU A 132 -21.46 -14.00 5.19
C LEU A 132 -22.72 -13.21 4.83
N ASN A 133 -22.79 -11.93 5.17
CA ASN A 133 -23.93 -11.10 4.87
C ASN A 133 -23.98 -10.74 3.39
N HIS A 134 -25.20 -10.52 2.89
CA HIS A 134 -25.44 -9.97 1.57
C HIS A 134 -25.90 -8.52 1.70
N TYR A 135 -25.11 -7.60 1.15
CA TYR A 135 -25.41 -6.17 1.19
C TYR A 135 -25.95 -5.71 -0.16
N ASN A 136 -27.14 -5.10 -0.16
CA ASN A 136 -27.66 -4.38 -1.32
C ASN A 136 -27.27 -2.90 -1.25
N TYR A 137 -25.96 -2.62 -1.24
CA TYR A 137 -25.41 -1.28 -1.16
C TYR A 137 -24.68 -0.91 -2.45
N ASN A 138 -24.84 0.34 -2.90
CA ASN A 138 -24.01 0.86 -3.98
C ASN A 138 -22.55 1.09 -3.49
N ALA A 139 -21.65 1.29 -4.45
CA ALA A 139 -20.22 1.48 -4.19
C ALA A 139 -19.90 2.65 -3.23
N ILE A 140 -20.68 3.73 -3.29
CA ILE A 140 -20.51 4.90 -2.43
C ILE A 140 -20.81 4.50 -0.99
N LYS A 141 -21.97 3.86 -0.77
CA LYS A 141 -22.40 3.42 0.56
C LYS A 141 -21.46 2.40 1.18
N ILE A 142 -20.94 1.47 0.38
CA ILE A 142 -19.90 0.52 0.81
C ILE A 142 -18.67 1.28 1.33
N ASN A 143 -18.17 2.27 0.60
CA ASN A 143 -17.01 3.04 1.03
C ASN A 143 -17.27 3.87 2.29
N GLU A 144 -18.44 4.51 2.42
CA GLU A 144 -18.82 5.28 3.62
C GLU A 144 -18.72 4.44 4.90
N ILE A 145 -19.28 3.23 4.87
CA ILE A 145 -19.28 2.33 6.03
C ILE A 145 -17.87 1.78 6.26
N ALA A 146 -17.23 1.24 5.22
CA ALA A 146 -15.93 0.61 5.34
C ALA A 146 -14.80 1.59 5.74
N ASP A 147 -14.86 2.86 5.31
CA ASP A 147 -13.83 3.85 5.65
C ASP A 147 -13.87 4.29 7.13
N ASN A 148 -15.00 4.05 7.81
CA ASN A 148 -15.21 4.26 9.24
C ASN A 148 -14.96 2.99 10.08
N SER A 149 -14.65 1.86 9.44
CA SER A 149 -14.25 0.63 10.11
C SER A 149 -12.72 0.54 10.23
N PRO A 150 -12.15 0.22 11.40
CA PRO A 150 -10.71 0.01 11.56
C PRO A 150 -10.16 -1.12 10.67
N VAL A 151 -11.00 -2.09 10.30
CA VAL A 151 -10.64 -3.22 9.44
C VAL A 151 -11.41 -3.21 8.12
N ARG A 152 -12.07 -2.10 7.78
CA ARG A 152 -12.90 -1.97 6.56
C ARG A 152 -14.02 -3.01 6.44
N SER A 153 -14.59 -3.42 7.57
CA SER A 153 -15.80 -4.26 7.64
C SER A 153 -17.05 -3.42 7.40
N LEU A 154 -18.11 -4.04 6.87
CA LEU A 154 -19.45 -3.45 6.77
C LEU A 154 -20.32 -3.77 7.99
N ASP A 155 -20.00 -4.85 8.70
CA ASP A 155 -20.70 -5.29 9.92
C ASP A 155 -19.87 -5.04 11.18
N LYS A 156 -20.53 -4.55 12.24
CA LYS A 156 -19.87 -4.16 13.51
C LYS A 156 -19.53 -5.32 14.42
N ASP A 157 -20.23 -6.44 14.34
CA ASP A 157 -19.93 -7.61 15.16
C ASP A 157 -18.83 -8.45 14.52
N ILE A 158 -18.83 -8.57 13.19
CA ILE A 158 -17.72 -9.15 12.43
C ILE A 158 -16.46 -8.29 12.57
N GLU A 159 -16.59 -6.96 12.55
CA GLU A 159 -15.47 -6.03 12.81
C GLU A 159 -14.75 -6.35 14.13
N LYS A 160 -15.50 -6.52 15.23
CA LYS A 160 -14.93 -6.87 16.54
C LYS A 160 -14.20 -8.20 16.51
N LYS A 161 -14.78 -9.21 15.86
CA LYS A 161 -14.17 -10.55 15.71
C LYS A 161 -12.87 -10.47 14.90
N MET A 162 -12.87 -9.77 13.78
CA MET A 162 -11.69 -9.54 12.95
C MET A 162 -10.58 -8.80 13.72
N ILE A 163 -10.92 -7.74 14.47
CA ILE A 163 -9.96 -7.01 15.31
C ILE A 163 -9.37 -7.94 16.38
N SER A 164 -10.19 -8.78 17.01
CA SER A 164 -9.72 -9.76 18.00
C SER A 164 -8.73 -10.77 17.39
N ALA A 165 -9.02 -11.28 16.19
CA ALA A 165 -8.12 -12.17 15.47
C ALA A 165 -6.76 -11.51 15.18
N VAL A 166 -6.75 -10.24 14.75
CA VAL A 166 -5.51 -9.47 14.54
C VAL A 166 -4.73 -9.31 15.86
N LYS A 167 -5.40 -8.94 16.96
CA LYS A 167 -4.75 -8.80 18.27
C LYS A 167 -4.14 -10.12 18.76
N LYS A 168 -4.85 -11.25 18.59
CA LYS A 168 -4.33 -12.57 18.95
C LYS A 168 -3.08 -12.91 18.16
N ALA A 169 -3.09 -12.69 16.84
CA ALA A 169 -1.92 -12.91 15.99
C ALA A 169 -0.72 -12.02 16.36
N GLN A 170 -0.95 -10.79 16.81
CA GLN A 170 0.11 -9.89 17.27
C GLN A 170 0.74 -10.33 18.59
N LYS A 171 -0.04 -10.90 19.51
CA LYS A 171 0.47 -11.42 20.81
C LYS A 171 1.26 -12.71 20.67
N ASN A 172 0.97 -13.50 19.64
CA ASN A 172 1.61 -14.80 19.39
C ASN A 172 2.89 -14.66 18.51
N LYS A 173 3.43 -13.45 18.39
CA LYS A 173 4.74 -13.20 17.77
C LYS A 173 5.85 -13.42 18.77
#